data_AF-A0A6G1DMU8-F1
#
_entry.id   AF-A0A6G1DMU8-F1
#
_cell.length_a   1.000
_cell.length_b   1.000
_cell.length_c   1.000
_cell.angle_alpha   90.00
_cell.angle_beta   90.00
_cell.angle_gamma   90.00
#
_symmetry.space_group_name_H-M   'P 1'
#
loop_
_entity.id
_entity.type
_entity.pdbx_description
1 polymer ?
#
loop_
_entity_poly.entity_id
_entity_poly.type
_entity_poly.pdbx_seq_one_letter_code
_entity_poly.pdbx_strand_id
1 'polypeptide(L)'
;MSPAAASPEDRIRSYEDFARVHAYLLAASGIPPSLHQRLYRKLADEVFDGGEAFSVELCEGGRQRRLVLGAERTLATESDVFLVDHAWSWDCGLLLWNDLR
;
A
#
# COMPACT_ATOMS: atom_id res chain seq x y z
N MET A 1 -11.19 34.73 -10.10
CA MET A 1 -10.09 33.82 -10.47
C MET A 1 -10.47 32.42 -10.00
N SER A 2 -10.97 31.57 -10.89
CA SER A 2 -11.25 30.15 -10.57
C SER A 2 -9.97 29.33 -10.67
N PRO A 3 -9.70 28.37 -9.78
CA PRO A 3 -8.62 27.42 -10.00
C PRO A 3 -9.06 26.50 -11.13
N ALA A 4 -8.26 26.42 -12.20
CA ALA A 4 -8.46 25.44 -13.25
C ALA A 4 -8.36 24.05 -12.62
N ALA A 5 -9.39 23.22 -12.80
CA ALA A 5 -9.33 21.81 -12.50
C ALA A 5 -8.16 21.21 -13.29
N ALA A 6 -7.22 20.56 -12.60
CA ALA A 6 -6.07 19.92 -13.22
C ALA A 6 -6.55 18.93 -14.30
N SER A 7 -6.04 19.09 -15.52
CA SER A 7 -6.38 18.28 -16.68
C SER A 7 -5.95 16.82 -16.48
N PRO A 8 -6.63 15.84 -17.10
CA PRO A 8 -6.34 14.40 -16.97
C PRO A 8 -4.97 13.93 -17.53
N GLU A 9 -4.11 14.88 -17.92
CA GLU A 9 -2.83 14.67 -18.59
C GLU A 9 -1.61 14.79 -17.66
N ASP A 10 -1.80 15.20 -16.40
CA ASP A 10 -0.78 15.11 -15.34
C ASP A 10 -0.61 13.65 -14.86
N ARG A 11 -0.53 12.71 -15.80
CA ARG A 11 -0.19 11.32 -15.50
C ARG A 11 1.25 11.33 -15.00
N ILE A 12 1.43 10.81 -13.81
CA ILE A 12 2.74 10.50 -13.24
C ILE A 12 3.35 9.41 -14.13
N ARG A 13 4.39 9.77 -14.90
CA ARG A 13 5.08 8.86 -15.84
C ARG A 13 6.48 8.48 -15.39
N SER A 14 7.00 9.18 -14.38
CA SER A 14 8.34 9.03 -13.86
C SER A 14 8.33 9.01 -12.35
N TYR A 15 9.42 8.49 -11.78
CA TYR A 15 9.65 8.57 -10.35
C TYR A 15 9.78 10.03 -9.89
N GLU A 16 10.41 10.89 -10.69
CA GLU A 16 10.56 12.31 -10.38
C GLU A 16 9.21 13.02 -10.29
N ASP A 17 8.28 12.72 -11.21
CA ASP A 17 6.91 13.24 -11.15
C ASP A 17 6.19 12.73 -9.90
N PHE A 18 6.34 11.44 -9.60
CA PHE A 18 5.74 10.82 -8.42
C PHE A 18 6.22 11.51 -7.14
N ALA A 19 7.54 11.64 -6.96
CA ALA A 19 8.15 12.23 -5.79
C ALA A 19 7.80 13.71 -5.65
N ARG A 20 7.70 14.45 -6.77
CA ARG A 20 7.28 15.86 -6.78
C ARG A 20 5.82 16.04 -6.40
N VAL A 21 4.92 15.28 -7.03
CA VAL A 21 3.46 15.39 -6.80
C VAL A 21 3.10 14.92 -5.39
N HIS A 22 3.75 13.87 -4.89
CA HIS A 22 3.45 13.27 -3.59
C HIS A 22 4.43 13.68 -2.48
N ALA A 23 5.25 14.73 -2.68
CA ALA A 23 6.31 15.11 -1.73
C ALA A 23 5.80 15.25 -0.29
N TYR A 24 4.65 15.88 -0.10
CA TYR A 24 4.03 16.05 1.21
C TYR A 24 3.59 14.72 1.83
N LEU A 25 2.97 13.84 1.04
CA LEU A 25 2.50 12.54 1.50
C LEU A 25 3.66 11.60 1.83
N LEU A 26 4.72 11.61 1.02
CA LEU A 26 5.94 10.87 1.29
C LEU A 26 6.60 11.34 2.60
N ALA A 27 6.68 12.64 2.83
CA ALA A 27 7.19 13.19 4.10
C ALA A 27 6.31 12.80 5.31
N ALA A 28 4.98 12.84 5.16
CA ALA A 28 4.05 12.51 6.24
C ALA A 28 3.95 11.00 6.52
N SER A 29 4.22 10.14 5.53
CA SER A 29 4.12 8.68 5.65
C SER A 29 5.19 8.05 6.54
N GLY A 30 6.29 8.76 6.81
CA GLY A 30 7.43 8.20 7.54
C GLY A 30 8.18 7.10 6.76
N ILE A 31 7.87 6.90 5.48
CA ILE A 31 8.56 5.91 4.65
C ILE A 31 9.97 6.43 4.35
N PRO A 32 11.02 5.61 4.60
CA PRO A 32 12.39 5.95 4.26
C PRO A 32 12.57 6.33 2.78
N PRO A 33 13.33 7.40 2.45
CA PRO A 33 13.56 7.81 1.06
C PRO A 33 14.14 6.71 0.16
N SER A 34 14.92 5.79 0.74
CA SER A 34 15.46 4.61 0.05
C SER A 34 14.37 3.69 -0.52
N LEU A 35 13.16 3.69 0.07
CA LEU A 35 12.04 2.87 -0.34
C LEU A 35 11.07 3.58 -1.29
N HIS A 36 11.18 4.90 -1.48
CA HIS A 36 10.25 5.67 -2.33
C HIS A 36 10.26 5.19 -3.79
N GLN A 37 11.44 4.85 -4.33
CA GLN A 37 11.54 4.32 -5.68
C GLN A 37 10.89 2.94 -5.81
N ARG A 38 11.02 2.10 -4.78
CA ARG A 38 10.38 0.79 -4.75
C ARG A 38 8.86 0.91 -4.62
N LEU A 39 8.39 1.82 -3.77
CA LEU A 39 6.98 2.17 -3.63
C LEU A 39 6.40 2.64 -4.96
N TYR A 40 7.08 3.55 -5.66
CA TYR A 40 6.66 4.03 -6.98
C TYR A 40 6.50 2.89 -7.98
N ARG A 41 7.49 1.98 -8.08
CA ARG A 41 7.40 0.83 -9.00
C ARG A 41 6.18 -0.04 -8.69
N LYS A 42 5.97 -0.35 -7.41
CA LYS A 42 4.81 -1.14 -7.00
C LYS A 42 3.48 -0.46 -7.32
N LEU A 43 3.38 0.86 -7.14
CA LEU A 43 2.18 1.62 -7.49
C LEU A 43 1.98 1.72 -9.01
N ALA A 44 3.05 1.89 -9.77
CA ALA A 44 3.00 1.99 -11.23
C ALA A 44 2.66 0.65 -11.89
N ASP A 45 3.14 -0.44 -11.31
CA ASP A 45 2.94 -1.82 -11.80
C ASP A 45 1.73 -2.51 -11.12
N GLU A 46 0.98 -1.80 -10.27
CA GLU A 46 -0.17 -2.33 -9.51
C GLU A 46 0.17 -3.61 -8.70
N VAL A 47 1.36 -3.65 -8.10
CA VAL A 47 1.86 -4.79 -7.32
C VAL A 47 1.45 -4.65 -5.85
N PHE A 48 0.41 -5.39 -5.46
CA PHE A 48 -0.14 -5.42 -4.09
C PHE A 48 0.26 -6.69 -3.34
N ASP A 49 1.50 -6.71 -2.85
CA ASP A 49 2.12 -7.87 -2.21
C ASP A 49 1.84 -8.01 -0.71
N GLY A 50 0.95 -7.18 -0.16
CA GLY A 50 0.57 -7.25 1.25
C GLY A 50 -0.11 -8.57 1.62
N GLY A 51 -0.86 -9.19 0.70
CA GLY A 51 -1.51 -10.47 0.95
C GLY A 51 -0.53 -11.63 1.16
N GLU A 52 0.63 -11.60 0.50
CA GLU A 52 1.65 -12.64 0.63
C GLU A 52 2.41 -12.54 1.96
N ALA A 53 2.57 -11.32 2.46
CA ALA A 53 3.33 -11.05 3.67
C ALA A 53 2.48 -11.07 4.95
N PHE A 54 1.18 -10.75 4.85
CA PHE A 54 0.33 -10.54 6.02
C PHE A 54 -0.88 -11.48 6.05
N SER A 55 -1.16 -12.01 7.24
CA SER A 55 -2.39 -12.73 7.56
C SER A 55 -3.28 -11.91 8.49
N VAL A 56 -4.59 -12.22 8.51
CA VAL A 56 -5.55 -11.59 9.41
C VAL A 56 -5.97 -12.58 10.49
N GLU A 57 -5.71 -12.25 11.74
CA GLU A 57 -6.16 -13.01 12.90
C GLU A 57 -7.37 -12.33 13.55
N LEU A 58 -8.31 -13.15 14.04
CA LEU A 58 -9.40 -12.68 14.89
C LEU A 58 -8.87 -12.54 16.32
N CYS A 59 -9.04 -11.37 16.92
CA CYS A 59 -8.74 -11.17 18.33
C CYS A 59 -9.82 -11.81 19.21
N GLU A 60 -9.46 -12.18 20.44
CA GLU A 60 -10.42 -12.67 21.45
C GLU A 60 -11.58 -11.68 21.61
N GLY A 61 -12.81 -12.16 21.43
CA GLY A 61 -14.02 -11.33 21.43
C GLY A 61 -14.55 -10.94 20.04
N GLY A 62 -13.92 -11.37 18.94
CA GLY A 62 -14.48 -11.39 17.58
C GLY A 62 -14.70 -10.04 16.90
N ARG A 63 -14.57 -8.93 17.63
CA ARG A 63 -14.80 -7.56 17.13
C ARG A 63 -13.55 -6.88 16.61
N GLN A 64 -12.37 -7.42 16.90
CA GLN A 64 -11.09 -6.87 16.46
C GLN A 64 -10.38 -7.88 15.56
N ARG A 65 -9.73 -7.35 14.53
CA ARG A 65 -8.89 -8.09 13.59
C ARG A 65 -7.47 -7.55 13.71
N ARG A 66 -6.48 -8.43 13.75
CA ARG A 66 -5.06 -8.07 13.80
C ARG A 66 -4.38 -8.53 12.51
N LEU A 67 -3.62 -7.64 11.91
CA LEU A 67 -2.72 -7.98 10.82
C LEU A 67 -1.44 -8.58 11.42
N VAL A 68 -1.06 -9.77 10.97
CA VAL A 68 0.13 -10.49 11.44
C VAL A 68 1.07 -10.67 10.26
N LEU A 69 2.33 -10.25 10.45
CA LEU A 69 3.38 -10.38 9.44
C LEU A 69 3.96 -11.81 9.50
N GLY A 70 3.70 -12.60 8.46
CA GLY A 70 4.17 -13.97 8.30
C GLY A 70 5.41 -14.07 7.41
N ALA A 71 6.39 -13.18 7.59
CA ALA A 71 7.58 -13.18 6.75
C ALA A 71 8.44 -14.43 6.99
N GLU A 72 8.62 -15.28 5.98
CA GLU A 72 9.49 -16.47 6.03
C GLU A 72 10.99 -16.09 6.17
N ARG A 73 11.33 -14.85 5.82
CA ARG A 73 12.70 -14.31 5.87
C ARG A 73 12.86 -13.26 6.95
N THR A 74 14.07 -13.11 7.46
CA THR A 74 14.43 -12.00 8.34
C THR A 74 14.30 -10.66 7.60
N LEU A 75 13.52 -9.74 8.16
CA LEU A 75 13.38 -8.38 7.65
C LEU A 75 14.34 -7.46 8.39
N ALA A 76 15.17 -6.73 7.65
CA ALA A 76 16.04 -5.71 8.22
C ALA A 76 15.26 -4.41 8.43
N THR A 77 15.79 -3.53 9.28
CA THR A 77 15.23 -2.19 9.47
C THR A 77 15.16 -1.46 8.13
N GLU A 78 13.99 -0.90 7.82
CA GLU A 78 13.77 -0.08 6.62
C GLU A 78 14.07 -0.80 5.28
N SER A 79 13.99 -2.13 5.23
CA SER A 79 14.35 -2.91 4.03
C SER A 79 13.21 -3.07 3.02
N ASP A 80 11.96 -3.00 3.47
CA ASP A 80 10.80 -3.38 2.69
C ASP A 80 9.61 -2.44 2.93
N VAL A 81 8.81 -2.27 1.87
CA VAL A 81 7.52 -1.59 1.87
C VAL A 81 6.53 -2.55 1.23
N PHE A 82 5.35 -2.74 1.82
CA PHE A 82 4.32 -3.65 1.31
C PHE A 82 3.07 -2.86 0.97
N LEU A 83 2.44 -3.18 -0.16
CA LEU A 83 1.20 -2.53 -0.57
C LEU A 83 0.02 -3.44 -0.29
N VAL A 84 -0.94 -2.92 0.47
CA VAL A 84 -2.24 -3.56 0.69
C VAL A 84 -3.25 -2.74 -0.10
N ASP A 85 -3.84 -3.33 -1.13
CA ASP A 85 -5.01 -2.71 -1.75
C ASP A 85 -6.23 -2.89 -0.85
N HIS A 86 -7.14 -1.91 -0.88
CA HIS A 86 -8.49 -1.95 -0.33
C HIS A 86 -8.70 -3.03 0.76
N ALA A 87 -8.19 -2.76 1.97
CA ALA A 87 -8.63 -3.48 3.17
C ALA A 87 -10.09 -3.09 3.45
N TRP A 88 -11.04 -3.61 2.68
CA TRP A 88 -12.47 -3.38 2.88
C TRP A 88 -12.91 -4.07 4.16
N SER A 89 -12.81 -3.35 5.27
CA SER A 89 -13.74 -3.53 6.37
C SER A 89 -15.06 -2.91 5.93
N TRP A 90 -16.04 -3.69 5.52
CA TRP A 90 -17.46 -3.46 5.84
C TRP A 90 -18.21 -4.77 5.61
N ASP A 91 -18.52 -5.43 6.73
CA ASP A 91 -19.50 -6.50 6.93
C ASP A 91 -19.46 -7.75 6.02
N CYS A 92 -19.38 -8.91 6.70
CA CYS A 92 -19.59 -10.27 6.18
C CYS A 92 -18.49 -10.92 5.30
N GLY A 93 -17.82 -11.92 5.90
CA GLY A 93 -17.59 -13.23 5.28
C GLY A 93 -16.51 -13.35 4.20
N LEU A 94 -15.30 -13.76 4.61
CA LEU A 94 -14.54 -14.95 4.13
C LEU A 94 -14.64 -15.45 2.66
N LEU A 95 -15.01 -14.62 1.67
CA LEU A 95 -15.24 -15.05 0.28
C LEU A 95 -14.48 -14.23 -0.76
N LEU A 96 -13.42 -13.50 -0.39
CA LEU A 96 -12.63 -12.73 -1.36
C LEU A 96 -11.12 -12.87 -1.19
N TRP A 97 -10.67 -13.98 -0.59
CA TRP A 97 -9.24 -14.35 -0.64
C TRP A 97 -8.98 -15.62 -1.46
N ASN A 98 -10.03 -16.34 -1.89
CA ASN A 98 -9.90 -17.62 -2.58
C ASN A 98 -10.45 -17.65 -4.02
N ASP A 99 -10.78 -16.50 -4.60
CA ASP A 99 -11.43 -16.41 -5.93
C ASP A 99 -10.67 -15.51 -6.93
N LEU A 100 -9.35 -15.50 -6.87
CA LEU A 100 -8.50 -15.03 -7.97
C LEU A 100 -7.51 -16.12 -8.38
N ARG A 101 -8.06 -17.25 -8.84
CA ARG A 101 -7.35 -18.23 -9.66
C ARG A 101 -8.06 -18.42 -10.99
#